data_AF-A0A6P1EJX1-F1
#
_entry.id   AF-A0A6P1EJX1-F1
#
_cell.length_a   1.000
_cell.length_b   1.000
_cell.length_c   1.000
_cell.angle_alpha   90.00
_cell.angle_beta   90.00
_cell.angle_gamma   90.00
#
_symmetry.space_group_name_H-M   'P 1'
#
loop_
_entity.id
_entity.type
_entity.pdbx_description
1 polymer ?
#
loop_
_entity_poly.entity_id
_entity_poly.type
_entity_poly.pdbx_seq_one_letter_code
_entity_poly.pdbx_strand_id
1 'polypeptide(L)'
;MTLIIAADVQDHLILAGDHCAVLSRGSNATEQVIIRNYQKIYSWKHGAIAGSGDVLLMVVFLRLFLLHERQNARVDVLQIAREAKAARIRAGSPPGECVGNIFFTLPASDGFQMHGVYIGEHRIRLETVDPISTCFSMQEQRSPDRTACNAFNGCLRPALFFSNTRAFDTHHLDLLRRFFECQSAMDDRVTCSFDVMFLDKRTGIGRFWTAPDGMGLRVSLGGELESAGEGLVQRKRPEALFLQVFRPSKPCRAE
;
A
#
# COMPACT_ATOMS: atom_id res chain seq x y z
N MET A 1 -12.69 2.53 -0.75
CA MET A 1 -11.30 2.04 -0.85
C MET A 1 -10.50 3.04 -1.66
N THR A 2 -9.22 3.16 -1.37
CA THR A 2 -8.25 4.03 -2.07
C THR A 2 -7.32 3.18 -2.93
N LEU A 3 -6.40 3.79 -3.70
CA LEU A 3 -5.72 3.13 -4.82
C LEU A 3 -4.30 2.65 -4.44
N ILE A 4 -4.09 1.35 -4.56
CA ILE A 4 -2.78 0.69 -4.61
C ILE A 4 -2.67 -0.01 -5.96
N ILE A 5 -1.49 0.07 -6.55
CA ILE A 5 -1.09 -0.64 -7.76
C ILE A 5 0.07 -1.56 -7.37
N ALA A 6 -0.15 -2.87 -7.48
CA ALA A 6 0.89 -3.87 -7.36
C ALA A 6 1.14 -4.49 -8.73
N ALA A 7 2.35 -4.38 -9.26
CA ALA A 7 2.72 -4.89 -10.57
C ALA A 7 3.96 -5.77 -10.50
N ASP A 8 3.99 -6.83 -11.30
CA ASP A 8 5.20 -7.58 -11.62
C ASP A 8 5.56 -7.27 -13.08
N VAL A 9 6.72 -6.65 -13.32
CA VAL A 9 7.21 -6.33 -14.68
C VAL A 9 8.28 -7.32 -15.14
N GLN A 10 8.17 -8.56 -14.69
CA GLN A 10 9.04 -9.71 -14.92
C GLN A 10 10.34 -9.69 -14.13
N ASP A 11 11.15 -8.62 -14.23
CA ASP A 11 12.45 -8.49 -13.55
C ASP A 11 12.44 -7.53 -12.35
N HIS A 12 11.40 -6.70 -12.25
CA HIS A 12 11.15 -5.84 -11.10
C HIS A 12 9.73 -5.99 -10.58
N LEU A 13 9.54 -5.70 -9.30
CA LEU A 13 8.24 -5.52 -8.68
C LEU A 13 7.99 -4.04 -8.46
N ILE A 14 6.77 -3.59 -8.75
CA ILE A 14 6.34 -2.22 -8.55
C ILE A 14 5.20 -2.23 -7.54
N LEU A 15 5.33 -1.45 -6.46
CA LEU A 15 4.25 -1.21 -5.52
C LEU A 15 4.05 0.29 -5.35
N ALA A 16 2.90 0.80 -5.76
CA ALA A 16 2.54 2.20 -5.67
C ALA A 16 1.24 2.38 -4.88
N GLY A 17 1.12 3.48 -4.14
CA GLY A 17 -0.08 3.78 -3.35
C GLY A 17 -0.26 5.28 -3.22
N ASP A 18 -1.48 5.74 -3.50
CA ASP A 18 -1.80 7.17 -3.40
C ASP A 18 -1.77 7.65 -1.94
N HIS A 19 -1.79 8.96 -1.73
CA HIS A 19 -1.79 9.57 -0.40
C HIS A 19 -3.17 9.82 0.21
N CYS A 20 -4.22 9.13 -0.24
CA CYS A 20 -5.55 9.28 0.33
C CYS A 20 -5.91 8.22 1.38
N ALA A 21 -6.55 8.64 2.47
CA ALA A 21 -7.39 7.77 3.30
C ALA A 21 -8.78 8.40 3.46
N VAL A 22 -9.80 7.55 3.38
CA VAL A 22 -11.18 7.98 3.60
C VAL A 22 -11.71 7.23 4.81
N LEU A 23 -12.06 8.00 5.84
CA LEU A 23 -12.68 7.50 7.06
C LEU A 23 -14.18 7.81 6.99
N SER A 24 -15.01 6.80 7.21
CA SER A 24 -16.45 6.96 7.34
C SER A 24 -16.85 6.54 8.75
N ARG A 25 -17.74 7.30 9.40
CA ARG A 25 -18.43 6.78 10.59
C ARG A 25 -19.46 5.75 10.12
N GLY A 26 -19.53 4.61 10.81
CA GLY A 26 -20.41 3.48 10.43
C GLY A 26 -21.87 3.90 10.16
N SER A 27 -22.56 3.06 9.38
CA SER A 27 -23.96 3.15 8.88
C SER A 27 -24.42 4.44 8.18
N ASN A 28 -23.79 5.60 8.39
CA ASN A 28 -24.12 6.86 7.74
C ASN A 28 -22.98 7.28 6.81
N ALA A 29 -23.06 6.82 5.56
CA ALA A 29 -22.08 7.08 4.50
C ALA A 29 -21.89 8.57 4.13
N THR A 30 -22.68 9.47 4.72
CA THR A 30 -22.71 10.92 4.44
C THR A 30 -21.64 11.73 5.17
N GLU A 31 -21.12 11.26 6.30
CA GLU A 31 -20.01 11.92 7.01
C GLU A 31 -18.69 11.22 6.72
N GLN A 32 -17.93 11.76 5.77
CA GLN A 32 -16.62 11.25 5.38
C GLN A 32 -15.52 12.26 5.70
N VAL A 33 -14.44 11.76 6.29
CA VAL A 33 -13.21 12.52 6.48
C VAL A 33 -12.20 12.02 5.46
N ILE A 34 -11.77 12.91 4.56
CA ILE A 34 -10.74 12.63 3.55
C ILE A 34 -9.41 13.19 4.04
N ILE A 35 -8.41 12.32 4.15
CA ILE A 35 -7.03 12.65 4.52
C ILE A 35 -6.18 12.49 3.26
N ARG A 36 -5.60 13.58 2.74
CA ARG A 36 -4.87 13.60 1.45
C ARG A 36 -3.34 13.44 1.56
N ASN A 37 -2.82 13.18 2.75
CA ASN A 37 -1.39 12.98 3.02
C ASN A 37 -1.12 11.65 3.76
N TYR A 38 -1.99 10.66 3.57
CA TYR A 38 -1.91 9.35 4.19
C TYR A 38 -1.00 8.41 3.39
N GLN A 39 0.20 8.17 3.91
CA GLN A 39 1.14 7.23 3.30
C GLN A 39 0.73 5.79 3.55
N LYS A 40 0.66 4.99 2.48
CA LYS A 40 0.26 3.58 2.53
C LYS A 40 1.41 2.61 2.44
N ILE A 41 2.51 3.03 1.83
CA ILE A 41 3.66 2.16 1.58
C ILE A 41 4.57 2.20 2.79
N TYR A 42 4.86 1.01 3.31
CA TYR A 42 5.81 0.79 4.37
C TYR A 42 6.95 -0.08 3.87
N SER A 43 8.20 0.38 4.04
CA SER A 43 9.39 -0.40 3.72
C SER A 43 9.66 -1.45 4.81
N TRP A 44 10.04 -2.66 4.43
CA TRP A 44 10.42 -3.71 5.37
C TRP A 44 11.58 -4.54 4.81
N LYS A 45 12.10 -5.50 5.59
CA LYS A 45 13.31 -6.28 5.25
C LYS A 45 13.29 -6.99 3.89
N HIS A 46 12.11 -7.18 3.27
CA HIS A 46 11.97 -7.85 1.98
C HIS A 46 11.39 -6.94 0.89
N GLY A 47 11.46 -5.62 1.07
CA GLY A 47 10.99 -4.62 0.10
C GLY A 47 9.93 -3.71 0.71
N ALA A 48 8.66 -3.88 0.31
CA ALA A 48 7.56 -3.04 0.78
C ALA A 48 6.27 -3.82 1.06
N ILE A 49 5.39 -3.19 1.84
CA ILE A 49 4.02 -3.59 2.09
C ILE A 49 3.10 -2.38 1.98
N ALA A 50 1.93 -2.55 1.40
CA ALA A 50 0.91 -1.51 1.28
C ALA A 50 -0.48 -2.11 1.48
N GLY A 51 -1.35 -1.36 2.16
CA GLY A 51 -2.71 -1.81 2.49
C GLY A 51 -3.77 -0.75 2.16
N SER A 52 -4.93 -1.20 1.69
CA SER A 52 -6.11 -0.36 1.46
C SER A 52 -7.37 -1.13 1.85
N GLY A 53 -8.43 -0.43 2.25
CA GLY A 53 -9.62 -1.06 2.82
C GLY A 53 -10.16 -0.26 4.00
N ASP A 54 -10.75 -0.95 4.97
CA ASP A 54 -10.97 -0.40 6.30
C ASP A 54 -9.64 0.10 6.88
N VAL A 55 -9.54 1.41 7.06
CA VAL A 55 -8.32 2.07 7.53
C VAL A 55 -7.91 1.56 8.90
N LEU A 56 -8.86 1.29 9.80
CA LEU A 56 -8.54 0.79 11.13
C LEU A 56 -8.09 -0.68 11.08
N LEU A 57 -8.67 -1.49 10.20
CA LEU A 57 -8.16 -2.83 9.91
C LEU A 57 -6.71 -2.79 9.43
N MET A 58 -6.38 -1.91 8.48
CA MET A 58 -5.01 -1.75 7.96
C MET A 58 -4.02 -1.29 9.04
N VAL A 59 -4.45 -0.39 9.94
CA VAL A 59 -3.64 0.06 11.08
C VAL A 59 -3.35 -1.10 12.04
N VAL A 60 -4.36 -1.89 12.40
CA VAL A 60 -4.18 -3.05 13.28
C VAL A 60 -3.28 -4.09 12.63
N PHE A 61 -3.52 -4.40 11.35
CA PHE A 61 -2.67 -5.30 10.57
C PHE A 61 -1.20 -4.86 10.59
N LEU A 62 -0.93 -3.59 10.26
CA LEU A 62 0.44 -3.08 10.21
C LEU A 62 1.12 -3.16 11.59
N ARG A 63 0.40 -2.86 12.67
CA ARG A 63 0.95 -2.98 14.03
C ARG A 63 1.34 -4.41 14.39
N LEU A 64 0.46 -5.37 14.11
CA LEU A 64 0.76 -6.79 14.34
C LEU A 64 1.93 -7.24 13.46
N PHE A 65 1.94 -6.86 12.19
CA PHE A 65 3.05 -7.15 11.28
C PHE A 65 4.40 -6.66 11.81
N LEU A 66 4.49 -5.39 12.24
CA LEU A 66 5.71 -4.82 12.81
C LEU A 66 6.12 -5.47 14.13
N LEU A 67 5.15 -5.93 14.93
CA LEU A 67 5.45 -6.66 16.16
C LEU A 67 6.12 -8.00 15.85
N HIS A 68 5.55 -8.78 14.93
CA HIS A 68 6.11 -10.06 14.50
C HIS A 68 7.49 -9.92 13.85
N GLU A 69 7.66 -8.88 13.02
CA GLU A 69 8.92 -8.58 12.35
C GLU A 69 10.03 -8.27 13.36
N ARG A 70 9.77 -7.41 14.36
CA ARG A 70 10.73 -7.09 15.44
C ARG A 70 11.11 -8.28 16.31
N GLN A 71 10.21 -9.25 16.46
CA GLN A 71 10.46 -10.45 17.25
C GLN A 71 11.30 -11.49 16.48
N ASN A 72 11.76 -11.18 15.25
CA ASN A 72 12.40 -12.13 14.34
C ASN A 72 11.59 -13.41 14.13
N ALA A 73 10.28 -13.36 14.37
CA ALA A 73 9.40 -14.47 14.11
C ALA A 73 9.24 -14.62 12.59
N ARG A 74 8.97 -15.85 12.14
CA ARG A 74 8.48 -16.07 10.78
C ARG A 74 7.16 -15.32 10.62
N VAL A 75 7.14 -14.31 9.77
CA VAL A 75 5.95 -13.48 9.54
C VAL A 75 4.93 -14.26 8.72
N ASP A 76 3.86 -14.71 9.36
CA ASP A 76 2.69 -15.30 8.68
C ASP A 76 1.66 -14.21 8.42
N VAL A 77 1.72 -13.64 7.22
CA VAL A 77 0.84 -12.53 6.80
C VAL A 77 -0.63 -12.93 6.82
N LEU A 78 -0.96 -14.19 6.51
CA LEU A 78 -2.34 -14.67 6.49
C LEU A 78 -2.90 -14.78 7.90
N GLN A 79 -2.10 -15.27 8.85
CA GLN A 79 -2.46 -15.27 10.26
C GLN A 79 -2.64 -13.86 10.81
N ILE A 80 -1.70 -12.94 10.52
CA ILE A 80 -1.79 -11.54 10.94
C ILE A 80 -3.06 -10.87 10.38
N ALA A 81 -3.41 -11.14 9.12
CA ALA A 81 -4.65 -10.64 8.51
C ALA A 81 -5.92 -11.17 9.22
N ARG A 82 -5.94 -12.46 9.59
CA ARG A 82 -7.04 -13.05 10.38
C ARG A 82 -7.16 -12.40 11.75
N GLU A 83 -6.04 -12.21 12.45
CA GLU A 83 -6.01 -11.60 13.78
C GLU A 83 -6.47 -10.13 13.74
N ALA A 84 -6.00 -9.37 12.74
CA ALA A 84 -6.41 -7.98 12.54
C ALA A 84 -7.92 -7.88 12.28
N LYS A 85 -8.46 -8.74 11.40
CA LYS A 85 -9.91 -8.79 11.14
C LYS A 85 -10.69 -9.18 12.39
N ALA A 86 -10.25 -10.19 13.12
CA ALA A 86 -10.91 -10.63 14.34
C ALA A 86 -10.88 -9.54 15.43
N ALA A 87 -9.77 -8.81 15.58
CA ALA A 87 -9.68 -7.68 16.50
C ALA A 87 -10.65 -6.55 16.12
N ARG A 88 -10.79 -6.26 14.82
CA ARG A 88 -11.73 -5.25 14.33
C ARG A 88 -13.18 -5.62 14.59
N ILE A 89 -13.54 -6.89 14.39
CA ILE A 89 -14.88 -7.43 14.70
C ILE A 89 -15.15 -7.38 16.20
N ARG A 90 -14.20 -7.80 17.04
CA ARG A 90 -14.33 -7.71 18.52
C ARG A 90 -14.51 -6.27 19.01
N ALA A 91 -13.96 -5.29 18.29
CA ALA A 91 -14.15 -3.87 18.56
C ALA A 91 -15.51 -3.32 18.10
N GLY A 92 -16.43 -4.17 17.63
CA GLY A 92 -17.82 -3.84 17.32
C GLY A 92 -18.11 -3.56 15.84
N SER A 93 -17.15 -3.75 14.93
CA SER A 93 -17.41 -3.57 13.49
C SER A 93 -18.03 -4.79 12.83
N PRO A 94 -19.01 -4.62 11.93
CA PRO A 94 -19.57 -5.71 11.15
C PRO A 94 -18.50 -6.43 10.29
N PRO A 95 -18.56 -7.77 10.13
CA PRO A 95 -17.61 -8.52 9.31
C PRO A 95 -17.51 -8.04 7.86
N GLY A 96 -18.62 -7.56 7.28
CA GLY A 96 -18.69 -7.01 5.93
C GLY A 96 -18.03 -5.64 5.77
N GLU A 97 -17.84 -4.88 6.86
CA GLU A 97 -17.10 -3.63 6.85
C GLU A 97 -15.59 -3.85 7.08
N CYS A 98 -15.21 -4.98 7.68
CA CYS A 98 -13.83 -5.36 7.96
C CYS A 98 -13.17 -6.02 6.72
N VAL A 99 -12.99 -5.24 5.65
CA VAL A 99 -12.48 -5.70 4.35
C VAL A 99 -11.30 -4.86 3.85
N GLY A 100 -10.44 -5.45 3.02
CA GLY A 100 -9.28 -4.75 2.47
C GLY A 100 -8.33 -5.64 1.68
N ASN A 101 -7.38 -5.01 1.01
CA ASN A 101 -6.34 -5.63 0.21
C ASN A 101 -4.98 -5.20 0.73
N ILE A 102 -4.06 -6.14 0.88
CA ILE A 102 -2.68 -5.91 1.31
C ILE A 102 -1.76 -6.50 0.27
N PHE A 103 -0.83 -5.70 -0.26
CA PHE A 103 0.18 -6.13 -1.22
C PHE A 103 1.56 -6.03 -0.60
N PHE A 104 2.40 -7.02 -0.83
CA PHE A 104 3.72 -7.11 -0.19
C PHE A 104 4.68 -7.99 -0.97
N THR A 105 5.96 -7.76 -0.76
CA THR A 105 7.04 -8.48 -1.44
C THR A 105 7.70 -9.52 -0.53
N LEU A 106 7.93 -10.74 -1.01
CA LEU A 106 8.63 -11.80 -0.28
C LEU A 106 9.74 -12.44 -1.12
N PRO A 107 10.81 -12.99 -0.49
CA PRO A 107 11.72 -13.88 -1.16
C PRO A 107 11.00 -15.17 -1.61
N ALA A 108 11.34 -15.63 -2.80
CA ALA A 108 10.88 -16.88 -3.40
C ALA A 108 12.09 -17.71 -3.87
N SER A 109 11.85 -18.88 -4.44
CA SER A 109 12.92 -19.75 -4.95
C SER A 109 13.74 -19.10 -6.08
N ASP A 110 13.14 -18.17 -6.82
CA ASP A 110 13.77 -17.44 -7.92
C ASP A 110 13.63 -15.93 -7.71
N GLY A 111 14.33 -15.42 -6.70
CA GLY A 111 14.36 -14.00 -6.39
C GLY A 111 13.22 -13.54 -5.47
N PHE A 112 12.49 -12.50 -5.85
CA PHE A 112 11.37 -11.94 -5.09
C PHE A 112 10.05 -12.04 -5.85
N GLN A 113 8.94 -12.15 -5.11
CA GLN A 113 7.58 -12.18 -5.65
C GLN A 113 6.68 -11.16 -4.96
N MET A 114 5.68 -10.68 -5.71
CA MET A 114 4.60 -9.83 -5.19
C MET A 114 3.42 -10.71 -4.81
N HIS A 115 2.91 -10.52 -3.60
CA HIS A 115 1.74 -11.22 -3.08
C HIS A 115 0.63 -10.25 -2.73
N GLY A 116 -0.62 -10.70 -2.87
CA GLY A 116 -1.83 -10.03 -2.44
C GLY A 116 -2.56 -10.84 -1.38
N VAL A 117 -2.92 -10.21 -0.26
CA VAL A 117 -3.90 -10.73 0.71
C VAL A 117 -5.20 -9.97 0.54
N TYR A 118 -6.26 -10.69 0.22
CA TYR A 118 -7.59 -10.14 -0.01
C TYR A 118 -8.50 -10.55 1.14
N ILE A 119 -8.82 -9.59 2.00
CA ILE A 119 -9.67 -9.74 3.17
C ILE A 119 -11.11 -9.41 2.74
N GLY A 120 -11.90 -10.43 2.40
CA GLY A 120 -13.33 -10.32 2.17
C GLY A 120 -14.14 -10.58 3.43
N GLU A 121 -15.47 -10.44 3.35
CA GLU A 121 -16.38 -10.63 4.49
C GLU A 121 -16.20 -12.00 5.17
N HIS A 122 -16.27 -13.08 4.37
CA HIS A 122 -16.25 -14.45 4.86
C HIS A 122 -14.93 -15.20 4.61
N ARG A 123 -14.04 -14.64 3.79
CA ARG A 123 -12.83 -15.33 3.33
C ARG A 123 -11.65 -14.39 3.25
N ILE A 124 -10.47 -14.91 3.59
CA ILE A 124 -9.19 -14.26 3.34
C ILE A 124 -8.42 -15.12 2.34
N ARG A 125 -8.01 -14.53 1.23
CA ARG A 125 -7.25 -15.19 0.17
C ARG A 125 -5.82 -14.65 0.14
N LEU A 126 -4.88 -15.50 -0.21
CA LEU A 126 -3.50 -15.15 -0.51
C LEU A 126 -3.23 -15.59 -1.95
N GLU A 127 -2.82 -14.66 -2.79
CA GLU A 127 -2.52 -14.90 -4.20
C GLU A 127 -1.16 -14.28 -4.55
N THR A 128 -0.48 -14.84 -5.55
CA THR A 128 0.72 -14.23 -6.14
C THR A 128 0.29 -13.41 -7.34
N VAL A 129 0.88 -12.21 -7.51
CA VAL A 129 0.62 -11.38 -8.68
C VAL A 129 1.39 -11.96 -9.86
N ASP A 130 0.68 -12.26 -10.95
CA ASP A 130 1.29 -12.85 -12.14
C ASP A 130 2.28 -11.88 -12.83
N PRO A 131 3.35 -12.38 -13.48
CA PRO A 131 4.23 -11.55 -14.29
C PRO A 131 3.49 -10.79 -15.38
N ILE A 132 3.93 -9.55 -15.64
CA ILE A 132 3.36 -8.62 -16.62
C ILE A 132 1.86 -8.39 -16.36
N SER A 133 1.49 -8.35 -15.09
CA SER A 133 0.13 -8.08 -14.63
C SER A 133 0.12 -7.05 -13.52
N THR A 134 -1.06 -6.51 -13.25
CA THR A 134 -1.31 -5.59 -12.14
C THR A 134 -2.52 -6.02 -11.33
N CYS A 135 -2.43 -5.79 -10.03
CA CYS A 135 -3.55 -5.79 -9.13
C CYS A 135 -3.84 -4.37 -8.66
N PHE A 136 -5.10 -3.96 -8.79
CA PHE A 136 -5.60 -2.68 -8.30
C PHE A 136 -6.49 -2.92 -7.09
N SER A 137 -6.34 -2.10 -6.05
CA SER A 137 -7.03 -2.31 -4.78
C SER A 137 -8.42 -1.66 -4.65
N MET A 138 -8.99 -1.16 -5.74
CA MET A 138 -10.24 -0.39 -5.72
C MET A 138 -11.49 -1.31 -5.63
N GLN A 139 -12.59 -0.77 -5.10
CA GLN A 139 -13.89 -1.46 -5.11
C GLN A 139 -14.38 -1.59 -6.57
N GLU A 140 -15.04 -2.70 -6.93
CA GLU A 140 -15.46 -2.99 -8.31
C GLU A 140 -16.18 -1.84 -9.02
N GLN A 141 -17.07 -1.13 -8.31
CA GLN A 141 -17.84 -0.01 -8.86
C GLN A 141 -17.01 1.26 -9.12
N ARG A 142 -15.80 1.33 -8.56
CA ARG A 142 -14.86 2.44 -8.67
C ARG A 142 -13.48 1.97 -9.17
N SER A 143 -13.40 0.73 -9.65
CA SER A 143 -12.21 0.19 -10.28
C SER A 143 -11.91 1.03 -11.51
N PRO A 144 -10.63 1.26 -11.86
CA PRO A 144 -10.33 1.81 -13.17
C PRO A 144 -11.01 0.91 -14.21
N ASP A 145 -11.60 1.53 -15.24
CA ASP A 145 -12.21 0.76 -16.32
C ASP A 145 -11.21 -0.28 -16.86
N ARG A 146 -11.71 -1.44 -17.27
CA ARG A 146 -10.90 -2.53 -17.83
C ARG A 146 -10.03 -2.03 -18.98
N THR A 147 -10.52 -1.07 -19.78
CA THR A 147 -9.74 -0.43 -20.85
C THR A 147 -8.53 0.31 -20.29
N ALA A 148 -8.70 1.08 -19.21
CA ALA A 148 -7.60 1.81 -18.56
C ALA A 148 -6.58 0.85 -17.92
N CYS A 149 -7.05 -0.21 -17.25
CA CYS A 149 -6.20 -1.26 -16.70
C CYS A 149 -5.39 -1.97 -17.81
N ASN A 150 -6.03 -2.33 -18.92
CA ASN A 150 -5.37 -2.97 -20.06
C ASN A 150 -4.35 -2.05 -20.72
N ALA A 151 -4.68 -0.76 -20.88
CA ALA A 151 -3.75 0.23 -21.41
C ALA A 151 -2.53 0.41 -20.50
N PHE A 152 -2.73 0.46 -19.18
CA PHE A 152 -1.65 0.50 -18.20
C PHE A 152 -0.75 -0.73 -18.31
N ASN A 153 -1.34 -1.93 -18.29
CA ASN A 153 -0.61 -3.21 -18.43
C ASN A 153 0.15 -3.30 -19.75
N GLY A 154 -0.46 -2.82 -20.84
CA GLY A 154 0.17 -2.75 -22.16
C GLY A 154 1.42 -1.86 -22.22
N CYS A 155 1.64 -1.00 -21.22
CA CYS A 155 2.81 -0.13 -21.12
C CYS A 155 3.92 -0.66 -20.19
N LEU A 156 3.69 -1.75 -19.45
CA LEU A 156 4.68 -2.34 -18.55
C LEU A 156 5.79 -3.01 -19.35
N ARG A 157 7.05 -2.74 -18.98
CA ARG A 157 8.21 -3.29 -19.69
C ARG A 157 9.30 -3.71 -18.69
N PRO A 158 9.92 -4.88 -18.86
CA PRO A 158 11.11 -5.26 -18.10
C PRO A 158 12.26 -4.27 -18.32
N ALA A 159 13.23 -4.22 -17.39
CA ALA A 159 14.37 -3.31 -17.45
C ALA A 159 15.25 -3.50 -18.69
N LEU A 160 15.29 -4.70 -19.28
CA LEU A 160 16.04 -4.99 -20.51
C LEU A 160 15.60 -4.18 -21.74
N PHE A 161 14.39 -3.60 -21.71
CA PHE A 161 13.88 -2.75 -22.80
C PHE A 161 14.42 -1.31 -22.75
N PHE A 162 15.21 -0.97 -21.74
CA PHE A 162 15.70 0.38 -21.50
C PHE A 162 17.22 0.43 -21.58
N SER A 163 17.75 1.58 -22.01
CA SER A 163 19.20 1.78 -22.14
C SER A 163 19.93 1.80 -20.78
N ASN A 164 19.22 2.13 -19.70
CA ASN A 164 19.75 2.15 -18.33
C ASN A 164 18.61 2.19 -17.30
N THR A 165 18.96 2.00 -16.03
CA THR A 165 18.03 2.02 -14.89
C THR A 165 17.24 3.33 -14.78
N ARG A 166 17.85 4.48 -15.09
CA ARG A 166 17.17 5.78 -15.02
C ARG A 166 16.05 5.89 -16.06
N ALA A 167 16.27 5.38 -17.27
CA ALA A 167 15.26 5.34 -18.32
C ALA A 167 14.09 4.41 -17.94
N PHE A 168 14.40 3.23 -17.37
CA PHE A 168 13.39 2.33 -16.79
C PHE A 168 12.58 3.03 -15.69
N ASP A 169 13.25 3.65 -14.72
CA ASP A 169 12.59 4.31 -13.59
C ASP A 169 11.70 5.46 -14.08
N THR A 170 12.20 6.28 -15.02
CA THR A 170 11.46 7.44 -15.57
C THR A 170 10.22 7.00 -16.33
N HIS A 171 10.32 5.97 -17.19
CA HIS A 171 9.19 5.43 -17.93
C HIS A 171 8.05 4.98 -16.99
N HIS A 172 8.38 4.20 -15.96
CA HIS A 172 7.37 3.67 -15.04
C HIS A 172 6.83 4.74 -14.08
N LEU A 173 7.66 5.70 -13.66
CA LEU A 173 7.20 6.84 -12.87
C LEU A 173 6.23 7.73 -13.66
N ASP A 174 6.53 8.03 -14.93
CA ASP A 174 5.63 8.79 -15.79
C ASP A 174 4.32 8.04 -16.08
N LEU A 175 4.39 6.71 -16.27
CA LEU A 175 3.22 5.85 -16.43
C LEU A 175 2.32 5.90 -15.19
N LEU A 176 2.89 5.71 -14.00
CA LEU A 176 2.16 5.80 -12.73
C LEU A 176 1.56 7.19 -12.53
N ARG A 177 2.34 8.25 -12.81
CA ARG A 177 1.88 9.63 -12.66
C ARG A 177 0.64 9.90 -13.49
N ARG A 178 0.66 9.58 -14.78
CA ARG A 178 -0.50 9.73 -15.67
C ARG A 178 -1.70 8.93 -15.16
N PHE A 179 -1.47 7.71 -14.67
CA PHE A 179 -2.55 6.89 -14.15
C PHE A 179 -3.21 7.51 -12.90
N PHE A 180 -2.42 7.90 -11.89
CA PHE A 180 -2.95 8.55 -10.69
C PHE A 180 -3.60 9.90 -10.99
N GLU A 181 -3.03 10.71 -11.89
CA GLU A 181 -3.64 11.96 -12.39
C GLU A 181 -5.04 11.67 -12.98
N CYS A 182 -5.15 10.72 -13.91
CA CYS A 182 -6.43 10.33 -14.50
C CYS A 182 -7.43 9.82 -13.45
N GLN A 183 -7.00 8.96 -12.52
CA GLN A 183 -7.90 8.43 -11.49
C GLN A 183 -8.37 9.51 -10.52
N SER A 184 -7.48 10.41 -10.09
CA SER A 184 -7.82 11.51 -9.18
C SER A 184 -8.78 12.54 -9.79
N ALA A 185 -8.79 12.67 -11.13
CA ALA A 185 -9.75 13.51 -11.83
C ALA A 185 -11.16 12.89 -11.86
N MET A 186 -11.28 11.58 -11.65
CA MET A 186 -12.54 10.83 -11.70
C MET A 186 -13.09 10.47 -10.31
N ASP A 187 -12.20 10.24 -9.32
CA ASP A 187 -12.58 9.91 -7.94
C ASP A 187 -11.81 10.81 -6.96
N ASP A 188 -12.54 11.64 -6.21
CA ASP A 188 -12.00 12.56 -5.22
C ASP A 188 -11.34 11.86 -4.02
N ARG A 189 -11.56 10.54 -3.89
CA ARG A 189 -10.94 9.64 -2.92
C ARG A 189 -9.61 9.07 -3.38
N VAL A 190 -9.13 9.46 -4.55
CA VAL A 190 -7.79 9.17 -5.03
C VAL A 190 -7.01 10.47 -5.14
N THR A 191 -5.75 10.44 -4.75
CA THR A 191 -4.82 11.57 -4.92
C THR A 191 -3.90 11.33 -6.11
N CYS A 192 -3.45 12.40 -6.76
CA CYS A 192 -2.44 12.31 -7.81
C CYS A 192 -1.02 12.17 -7.24
N SER A 193 -0.82 12.54 -5.97
CA SER A 193 0.35 12.17 -5.18
C SER A 193 0.34 10.71 -4.75
N PHE A 194 1.52 10.11 -4.76
CA PHE A 194 1.72 8.72 -4.41
C PHE A 194 3.14 8.46 -3.92
N ASP A 195 3.31 7.40 -3.16
CA ASP A 195 4.61 6.76 -2.96
C ASP A 195 4.72 5.56 -3.90
N VAL A 196 5.95 5.21 -4.29
CA VAL A 196 6.22 4.00 -5.05
C VAL A 196 7.55 3.36 -4.67
N MET A 197 7.57 2.04 -4.68
CA MET A 197 8.77 1.21 -4.60
C MET A 197 8.96 0.44 -5.91
N PHE A 198 10.18 0.43 -6.44
CA PHE A 198 10.64 -0.54 -7.43
C PHE A 198 11.66 -1.48 -6.76
N LEU A 199 11.43 -2.80 -6.87
CA LEU A 199 12.30 -3.83 -6.29
C LEU A 199 12.87 -4.68 -7.42
N ASP A 200 14.20 -4.75 -7.54
CA ASP A 200 14.85 -5.72 -8.42
C ASP A 200 14.62 -7.14 -7.87
N LYS A 201 13.99 -8.02 -8.65
CA LYS A 201 13.62 -9.36 -8.20
C LYS A 201 14.83 -10.25 -7.95
N ARG A 202 15.94 -10.03 -8.64
CA ARG A 202 17.15 -10.84 -8.50
C ARG A 202 17.97 -10.42 -7.29
N THR A 203 18.13 -9.11 -7.09
CA THR A 203 19.02 -8.58 -6.04
C THR A 203 18.29 -8.25 -4.74
N GLY A 204 16.97 -8.04 -4.79
CA GLY A 204 16.20 -7.54 -3.66
C GLY A 204 16.44 -6.05 -3.35
N ILE A 205 17.19 -5.34 -4.20
CA ILE A 205 17.47 -3.92 -4.01
C ILE A 205 16.21 -3.12 -4.34
N GLY A 206 15.68 -2.42 -3.34
CA GLY A 206 14.51 -1.56 -3.44
C GLY A 206 14.89 -0.09 -3.60
N ARG A 207 14.22 0.61 -4.53
CA ARG A 207 14.30 2.07 -4.71
C ARG A 207 12.92 2.68 -4.42
N PHE A 208 12.90 3.82 -3.73
CA PHE A 208 11.66 4.47 -3.27
C PHE A 208 11.56 5.91 -3.78
N TRP A 209 10.37 6.30 -4.22
CA TRP A 209 10.05 7.65 -4.65
C TRP A 209 8.77 8.15 -4.00
N THR A 210 8.72 9.46 -3.83
CA THR A 210 7.51 10.18 -3.46
C THR A 210 7.20 11.18 -4.58
N ALA A 211 6.05 11.00 -5.21
CA ALA A 211 5.50 11.94 -6.17
C ALA A 211 4.51 12.86 -5.42
N PRO A 212 4.82 14.15 -5.23
CA PRO A 212 3.90 15.10 -4.60
C PRO A 212 2.79 15.53 -5.56
N ASP A 213 1.74 16.17 -5.01
CA ASP A 213 0.72 16.84 -5.80
C ASP A 213 1.36 18.07 -6.48
N GLY A 214 1.41 18.07 -7.82
CA GLY A 214 2.07 19.13 -8.62
C GLY A 214 3.56 18.90 -8.88
N MET A 215 4.06 19.41 -10.02
CA MET A 215 5.34 19.02 -10.63
C MET A 215 6.56 18.95 -9.69
N GLY A 216 7.04 17.73 -9.44
CA GLY A 216 8.41 17.46 -9.00
C GLY A 216 8.56 16.18 -8.20
N LEU A 217 9.10 15.11 -8.80
CA LEU A 217 9.48 13.90 -8.06
C LEU A 217 10.54 14.23 -7.00
N ARG A 218 10.29 13.90 -5.74
CA ARG A 218 11.31 13.91 -4.70
C ARG A 218 11.85 12.49 -4.52
N VAL A 219 13.14 12.33 -4.74
CA VAL A 219 13.84 11.06 -4.44
C VAL A 219 14.02 11.00 -2.93
N SER A 220 13.31 10.07 -2.29
CA SER A 220 13.50 9.76 -0.88
C SER A 220 14.54 8.64 -0.80
N LEU A 221 15.84 8.98 -0.82
CA LEU A 221 16.92 8.01 -0.60
C LEU A 221 16.65 7.26 0.72
N GLY A 222 16.16 6.02 0.60
CA GLY A 222 16.03 5.06 1.68
C GLY A 222 17.20 4.10 1.54
N GLY A 223 17.91 3.88 2.64
CA GLY A 223 19.26 3.32 2.67
C GLY A 223 19.45 2.02 1.91
N GLU A 224 20.67 1.86 1.39
CA GLU A 224 21.22 0.56 1.03
C GLU A 224 20.93 -0.39 2.20
N LEU A 225 20.27 -1.51 1.92
CA LEU A 225 20.25 -2.65 2.83
C LEU A 225 21.66 -3.28 2.79
N GLU A 226 22.64 -2.55 3.34
CA GLU A 226 23.88 -3.16 3.78
C GLU A 226 23.59 -3.97 5.03
N SER A 227 23.96 -5.24 4.98
CA SER A 227 23.97 -6.10 6.16
C SER A 227 24.87 -5.51 7.24
N ALA A 228 24.35 -5.50 8.47
CA ALA A 228 25.04 -5.19 9.72
C ALA A 228 25.20 -3.70 10.06
N GLY A 229 24.60 -3.29 11.18
CA GLY A 229 24.93 -2.05 11.89
C GLY A 229 23.71 -1.23 12.27
N GLU A 230 23.52 -1.03 13.57
CA GLU A 230 22.47 -0.22 14.19
C GLU A 230 22.40 1.20 13.60
N GLY A 231 21.21 1.65 13.21
CA GLY A 231 21.03 2.99 12.64
C GLY A 231 19.58 3.32 12.28
N LEU A 232 18.76 3.57 13.30
CA LEU A 232 17.33 3.88 13.18
C LEU A 232 17.09 5.25 12.52
N VAL A 233 16.82 5.30 11.21
CA VAL A 233 16.25 6.51 10.58
C VAL A 233 14.75 6.54 10.84
N GLN A 234 14.34 7.30 11.87
CA GLN A 234 12.92 7.55 12.16
C GLN A 234 12.30 8.48 11.11
N ARG A 235 11.64 7.92 10.09
CA ARG A 235 10.60 8.64 9.35
C ARG A 235 9.35 8.76 10.25
N LYS A 236 8.74 9.96 10.32
CA LYS A 236 7.61 10.27 11.22
C LYS A 236 6.54 9.19 11.14
N ARG A 237 6.25 8.55 12.28
CA ARG A 237 5.30 7.44 12.38
C ARG A 237 3.87 7.92 12.08
N PRO A 238 3.09 7.19 11.26
CA PRO A 238 1.66 7.48 11.02
C PRO A 238 0.81 7.55 12.30
N GLU A 239 1.30 6.97 13.39
CA GLU A 239 0.63 6.91 14.70
C GLU A 239 0.36 8.30 15.32
N ALA A 240 1.21 9.30 15.03
CA ALA A 240 1.10 10.62 15.63
C ALA A 240 -0.13 11.42 15.10
N LEU A 241 -0.56 11.17 13.87
CA LEU A 241 -1.76 11.80 13.29
C LEU A 241 -3.05 11.17 13.82
N PHE A 242 -3.05 9.86 14.09
CA PHE A 242 -4.25 9.15 14.57
C PHE A 242 -4.63 9.47 16.02
N LEU A 243 -3.65 9.67 16.91
CA LEU A 243 -3.91 10.01 18.31
C LEU A 243 -4.49 11.43 18.51
N GLN A 244 -4.38 12.31 17.51
CA GLN A 244 -5.00 13.63 17.56
C GLN A 244 -6.50 13.60 17.17
N VAL A 245 -6.89 12.68 16.27
CA VAL A 245 -8.28 12.58 15.78
C VAL A 245 -9.19 11.81 16.75
N PHE A 246 -8.64 10.90 17.54
CA PHE A 246 -9.40 10.06 18.49
C PHE A 246 -9.03 10.33 19.96
N ARG A 247 -8.97 11.60 20.38
CA ARG A 247 -9.10 11.89 21.82
C ARG A 247 -10.57 11.67 22.19
N PRO A 248 -10.91 10.75 23.12
CA PRO A 248 -12.24 10.76 23.70
C PRO A 248 -12.47 12.14 24.31
N SER A 249 -13.56 12.80 23.92
CA SER A 249 -14.05 13.96 24.67
C SER A 249 -14.18 13.51 26.13
N LYS A 250 -13.58 14.28 27.05
CA LYS A 250 -13.70 14.02 28.48
C LYS A 250 -15.19 13.85 28.81
N PRO A 251 -15.58 12.86 29.64
CA PRO A 251 -16.95 12.80 30.11
C PRO A 251 -17.26 14.11 30.83
N CYS A 252 -18.29 14.82 30.40
CA CYS A 252 -18.89 15.89 31.18
C CYS A 252 -19.25 15.30 32.54
N ARG A 253 -18.66 15.85 33.61
CA ARG A 253 -19.16 15.63 34.96
C ARG A 253 -20.56 16.22 35.01
N ALA A 254 -21.55 15.40 35.33
CA ALA A 254 -22.83 15.90 35.80
C ALA A 254 -22.61 16.42 37.22
N GLU A 255 -22.81 17.72 37.40
CA GLU A 255 -23.22 18.32 38.68
C GLU A 255 -24.74 18.50 38.65
#